data_AF-A0AA38C2R2-F1
#
_entry.id   AF-A0AA38C2R2-F1
#
_cell.length_a   1.000
_cell.length_b   1.000
_cell.length_c   1.000
_cell.angle_alpha   90.00
_cell.angle_beta   90.00
_cell.angle_gamma   90.00
#
_symmetry.space_group_name_H-M   'P 1'
#
loop_
_entity.id
_entity.type
_entity.pdbx_description
1 polymer ?
#
loop_
_entity_poly.entity_id
_entity_poly.type
_entity_poly.pdbx_seq_one_letter_code
_entity_poly.pdbx_strand_id
1 'polypeptide(L)'
;DFGLAKLVGREFSGVLTTTRGTRGYLAPEWISGLPITAKVDVYSFGMMLLEIISGRRNLDMSMQEPCRCYFPSWAATQIDKGNNIMDIVDERIAKNADVEEVR
;
A
#
# COMPACT_ATOMS: atom_id res chain seq x y z
N ASP A 1 12.46 2.42 -11.15
CA ASP A 1 12.35 1.52 -12.31
C ASP A 1 11.11 1.93 -13.10
N PHE A 2 11.26 2.25 -14.39
CA PHE A 2 10.14 2.62 -15.27
C PHE A 2 9.80 1.51 -16.27
N GLY A 3 10.36 0.30 -16.12
CA GLY A 3 10.16 -0.82 -17.05
C GLY A 3 8.71 -1.31 -17.21
N LEU A 4 7.79 -0.83 -16.36
CA LEU A 4 6.36 -1.11 -16.42
C LEU A 4 5.50 0.13 -16.71
N ALA A 5 6.11 1.30 -16.92
CA ALA A 5 5.39 2.53 -17.21
C ALA A 5 4.60 2.42 -18.53
N LYS A 6 3.38 2.96 -18.56
CA LYS A 6 2.55 3.02 -19.76
C LYS A 6 2.10 4.43 -20.04
N LEU A 7 2.28 4.85 -21.29
CA LEU A 7 1.80 6.13 -21.78
C LEU A 7 0.33 5.98 -22.18
N VAL A 8 -0.55 6.66 -21.46
CA VAL A 8 -1.99 6.68 -21.71
C VAL A 8 -2.34 8.01 -22.38
N GLY A 9 -2.98 7.97 -23.55
CA GLY A 9 -3.41 9.19 -24.25
C GLY A 9 -4.47 9.95 -23.45
N ARG A 10 -4.49 11.28 -23.56
CA ARG A 10 -5.40 12.17 -22.78
C ARG A 10 -6.89 11.85 -22.93
N GLU A 11 -7.29 11.15 -23.98
CA GLU A 11 -8.69 10.76 -24.25
C GLU A 11 -9.09 9.43 -23.61
N PHE A 12 -8.13 8.66 -23.06
CA PHE A 12 -8.39 7.37 -22.45
C PHE A 12 -8.37 7.50 -20.93
N SER A 13 -9.54 7.34 -20.31
CA SER A 13 -9.67 7.37 -18.85
C SER A 13 -9.17 6.07 -18.18
N GLY A 14 -8.99 4.99 -18.94
CA GLY A 14 -8.37 3.75 -18.47
C GLY A 14 -7.95 2.81 -19.59
N VAL A 15 -7.05 1.87 -19.27
CA VAL A 15 -6.49 0.90 -20.23
C VAL A 15 -6.62 -0.53 -19.69
N LEU A 16 -7.08 -1.47 -20.52
CA LEU A 16 -7.02 -2.89 -20.23
C LEU A 16 -5.61 -3.40 -20.52
N THR A 17 -4.91 -3.90 -19.49
CA THR A 17 -3.53 -4.33 -19.62
C THR A 17 -3.29 -5.65 -18.90
N THR A 18 -2.37 -6.47 -19.41
CA THR A 18 -1.89 -7.65 -18.67
C THR A 18 -1.27 -7.21 -17.34
N THR A 19 -1.77 -7.75 -16.23
CA THR A 19 -1.28 -7.43 -14.88
C THR A 19 0.20 -7.78 -14.74
N ARG A 20 1.06 -6.76 -14.60
CA ARG A 20 2.49 -6.87 -14.32
C ARG A 20 2.85 -5.81 -13.28
N GLY A 21 3.44 -6.22 -12.17
CA GLY A 21 3.91 -5.33 -11.11
C GLY A 21 4.25 -6.07 -9.82
N THR A 22 4.66 -5.32 -8.80
CA THR A 22 5.13 -5.87 -7.53
C THR A 22 3.97 -6.21 -6.60
N ARG A 23 3.87 -7.48 -6.18
CA ARG A 23 2.85 -7.91 -5.21
C ARG A 23 2.99 -7.11 -3.91
N GLY A 24 1.85 -6.77 -3.30
CA GLY A 24 1.82 -5.87 -2.14
C GLY A 24 1.82 -4.38 -2.49
N TYR A 25 1.83 -4.02 -3.78
CA TYR A 25 1.71 -2.63 -4.27
C TYR A 25 0.63 -2.46 -5.34
N LEU A 26 0.10 -3.56 -5.87
CA LEU A 26 -0.88 -3.54 -6.95
C LEU A 26 -2.26 -3.10 -6.44
N ALA A 27 -2.85 -2.12 -7.13
CA ALA A 27 -4.21 -1.68 -6.90
C ALA A 27 -5.23 -2.81 -7.17
N PRO A 28 -6.34 -2.88 -6.43
CA PRO A 28 -7.32 -3.96 -6.58
C PRO A 28 -7.90 -4.02 -7.99
N GLU A 29 -8.20 -2.87 -8.61
CA GLU A 29 -8.67 -2.80 -9.99
C GLU A 29 -7.67 -3.40 -10.99
N TRP A 30 -6.37 -3.30 -10.70
CA TRP A 30 -5.32 -3.89 -11.54
C TRP A 30 -5.26 -5.42 -11.38
N ILE A 31 -5.44 -5.93 -10.16
CA ILE A 31 -5.46 -7.38 -9.89
C ILE A 31 -6.72 -8.01 -10.49
N SER A 32 -7.86 -7.31 -10.43
CA SER A 32 -9.14 -7.75 -10.98
C SER A 32 -9.24 -7.63 -12.50
N GLY A 33 -8.20 -7.14 -13.18
CA GLY A 33 -8.20 -6.96 -14.64
C GLY A 33 -9.18 -5.90 -15.13
N LEU A 34 -9.60 -4.98 -14.26
CA LEU A 34 -10.43 -3.84 -14.62
C LEU A 34 -9.58 -2.78 -15.33
N PRO A 35 -10.20 -1.82 -16.05
CA PRO A 35 -9.47 -0.71 -16.66
C PRO A 35 -8.64 0.04 -15.63
N ILE A 36 -7.32 0.07 -15.81
CA ILE A 36 -6.40 0.78 -14.93
C ILE A 36 -6.32 2.25 -15.33
N THR A 37 -6.23 3.13 -14.34
CA THR A 37 -6.10 4.58 -14.52
C THR A 37 -4.83 5.07 -13.82
N ALA A 38 -4.49 6.36 -13.91
CA ALA A 38 -3.39 6.94 -13.10
C ALA A 38 -3.58 6.77 -11.58
N LYS A 39 -4.78 6.36 -11.11
CA LYS A 39 -5.03 6.04 -9.69
C LYS A 39 -4.30 4.80 -9.19
N VAL A 40 -3.87 3.90 -10.08
CA VAL A 40 -3.08 2.74 -9.65
C VAL A 40 -1.72 3.17 -9.08
N ASP A 41 -1.12 4.23 -9.62
CA ASP A 41 0.13 4.79 -9.10
C ASP A 41 -0.09 5.46 -7.74
N VAL A 42 -1.23 6.14 -7.55
CA VAL A 42 -1.61 6.72 -6.24
C VAL A 42 -1.78 5.63 -5.19
N TYR A 43 -2.43 4.52 -5.56
CA TYR A 43 -2.56 3.37 -4.67
C TYR A 43 -1.17 2.82 -4.30
N SER A 44 -0.31 2.52 -5.28
CA SER A 44 1.04 2.02 -5.04
C SER A 44 1.89 2.98 -4.19
N PHE A 45 1.73 4.29 -4.37
CA PHE A 45 2.37 5.29 -3.52
C PHE A 45 1.88 5.21 -2.07
N GLY A 46 0.57 5.04 -1.84
CA GLY A 46 0.03 4.81 -0.50
C GLY A 46 0.61 3.55 0.16
N MET A 47 0.75 2.47 -0.60
CA MET A 47 1.39 1.24 -0.12
C MET A 47 2.85 1.48 0.25
N MET A 48 3.60 2.22 -0.56
CA MET A 48 4.97 2.60 -0.23
C MET A 48 5.05 3.39 1.08
N LEU A 49 4.15 4.35 1.29
CA LEU A 49 4.08 5.10 2.55
C LEU A 49 3.82 4.18 3.74
N LEU A 50 2.87 3.24 3.62
CA LEU A 50 2.59 2.26 4.68
C LEU A 50 3.83 1.42 5.04
N GLU A 51 4.61 0.99 4.04
CA GLU A 51 5.85 0.23 4.26
C GLU A 51 6.94 1.09 4.93
N ILE A 52 7.02 2.39 4.59
CA ILE A 52 7.98 3.32 5.21
C ILE A 52 7.62 3.59 6.68
N ILE A 53 6.37 3.98 6.96
CA ILE A 53 5.97 4.40 8.31
C ILE A 53 5.97 3.23 9.30
N SER A 54 5.69 2.02 8.83
CA SER A 54 5.65 0.82 9.67
C SER A 54 6.98 0.08 9.73
N GLY A 55 7.88 0.30 8.77
CA GLY A 55 9.10 -0.48 8.60
C GLY A 55 8.84 -1.94 8.22
N ARG A 56 7.60 -2.31 7.90
CA ARG A 56 7.16 -3.68 7.60
C ARG A 56 6.79 -3.80 6.12
N ARG A 57 7.13 -4.95 5.53
CA ARG A 57 6.69 -5.27 4.16
C ARG A 57 5.18 -5.34 4.09
N ASN A 58 4.58 -4.75 3.04
CA ASN A 58 3.13 -4.81 2.84
C ASN A 58 2.61 -6.24 2.66
N LEU A 59 3.39 -7.09 2.00
CA LEU A 59 3.11 -8.50 1.82
C LEU A 59 4.31 -9.32 2.26
N ASP A 60 4.16 -10.08 3.34
CA ASP A 60 5.18 -10.97 3.88
C ASP A 60 4.63 -12.39 3.98
N MET A 61 4.99 -13.21 2.99
CA MET A 61 4.57 -14.62 2.92
C MET A 61 5.31 -15.53 3.91
N SER A 62 6.33 -15.01 4.60
CA SER A 62 7.04 -15.78 5.65
C SER A 62 6.29 -15.76 6.98
N MET A 63 5.27 -14.90 7.13
CA MET A 63 4.47 -14.84 8.34
C MET A 63 3.62 -16.10 8.52
N GLN A 64 3.71 -16.70 9.70
CA GLN A 64 2.94 -17.90 10.07
C GLN A 64 1.45 -17.58 10.30
N GLU A 65 1.14 -16.35 10.72
CA GLU A 65 -0.24 -15.89 10.90
C GLU A 65 -0.80 -15.36 9.57
N PRO A 66 -1.79 -16.04 8.95
CA PRO A 66 -2.34 -15.62 7.65
C PRO A 66 -2.95 -14.22 7.69
N CYS A 67 -3.53 -13.83 8.82
CA CYS A 67 -4.12 -12.50 8.99
C CYS A 67 -3.08 -11.37 9.06
N ARG A 68 -1.80 -11.68 9.29
CA ARG A 68 -0.71 -10.69 9.35
C ARG A 68 0.14 -10.64 8.09
N CYS A 69 0.02 -11.60 7.18
CA CYS A 69 0.82 -11.66 5.96
C CYS A 69 0.57 -10.45 5.05
N TYR A 70 -0.62 -9.82 5.13
CA TYR A 70 -0.94 -8.58 4.44
C TYR A 70 -1.12 -7.44 5.45
N PHE A 71 -0.04 -6.69 5.65
CA PHE A 71 0.04 -5.63 6.65
C PHE A 71 -1.05 -4.54 6.53
N PRO A 72 -1.39 -4.01 5.34
CA PRO A 72 -2.39 -2.95 5.20
C PRO A 72 -3.77 -3.32 5.74
N SER A 73 -4.23 -4.55 5.48
CA SER A 73 -5.51 -5.05 6.01
C SER A 73 -5.44 -5.14 7.53
N TRP A 74 -4.36 -5.70 8.06
CA TRP A 74 -4.15 -5.77 9.50
C TRP A 74 -4.13 -4.37 10.15
N ALA A 75 -3.40 -3.41 9.57
CA ALA A 75 -3.30 -2.05 10.08
C ALA A 75 -4.67 -1.34 10.09
N ALA A 76 -5.45 -1.46 9.00
CA ALA A 76 -6.81 -0.94 8.94
C ALA A 76 -7.69 -1.51 10.07
N THR A 77 -7.61 -2.83 10.32
CA THR A 77 -8.38 -3.43 11.42
C THR A 77 -7.97 -2.94 12.82
N GLN A 78 -6.72 -2.51 13.02
CA GLN A 78 -6.30 -1.92 14.30
C GLN A 78 -6.91 -0.53 14.48
N ILE A 79 -6.89 0.28 13.42
CA ILE A 79 -7.47 1.63 13.42
C ILE A 79 -9.00 1.55 13.63
N ASP A 80 -9.68 0.65 12.94
CA ASP A 80 -11.14 0.47 13.08
C ASP A 80 -11.56 0.03 14.49
N LYS A 81 -10.68 -0.70 15.19
CA LYS A 81 -10.89 -1.10 16.58
C LYS A 81 -10.60 0.01 17.60
N GLY A 82 -10.09 1.16 17.15
CA GLY A 82 -9.67 2.26 18.03
C GLY A 82 -8.39 1.96 18.82
N ASN A 83 -7.56 1.01 18.34
CA ASN A 83 -6.27 0.75 18.95
C ASN A 83 -5.31 1.91 18.70
N ASN A 84 -4.24 1.97 19.50
CA ASN A 84 -3.26 3.04 19.38
C ASN A 84 -2.53 2.95 18.02
N ILE A 85 -2.55 4.04 17.24
CA ILE A 85 -1.87 4.13 15.95
C ILE A 85 -0.35 3.92 16.11
N MET A 86 0.21 4.29 17.25
CA MET A 86 1.63 4.10 17.52
C MET A 86 2.07 2.62 17.51
N ASP A 87 1.15 1.68 17.71
CA ASP A 87 1.44 0.24 17.62
C ASP A 87 1.67 -0.23 16.17
N ILE A 88 1.34 0.61 15.18
CA ILE A 88 1.46 0.35 13.75
C ILE A 88 2.75 0.96 13.18
N VAL A 89 3.25 2.03 13.81
CA VAL A 89 4.43 2.80 13.38
C VAL A 89 5.71 2.07 13.78
N ASP A 90 6.75 2.14 12.94
CA ASP A 90 8.07 1.59 13.23
C ASP A 90 8.61 2.17 14.54
N GLU A 91 8.99 1.32 15.48
CA GLU A 91 9.55 1.74 16.78
C GLU A 91 10.76 2.68 16.67
N ARG A 92 11.54 2.57 15.57
CA ARG A 92 12.68 3.45 15.30
C ARG A 92 12.24 4.87 14.94
N ILE A 93 11.07 5.01 14.31
CA ILE A 93 10.47 6.29 13.96
C ILE A 93 9.67 6.83 15.16
N ALA A 94 8.90 5.97 15.84
CA ALA A 94 8.04 6.34 16.96
C ALA A 94 8.80 7.01 18.12
N LYS A 95 10.07 6.68 18.33
CA LYS A 95 10.92 7.33 19.35
C LYS A 95 11.24 8.80 19.07
N ASN A 96 11.12 9.24 17.81
CA ASN A 96 11.39 10.60 17.36
C ASN A 96 10.12 11.32 16.84
N ALA A 97 8.98 10.63 16.78
CA ALA A 97 7.76 11.16 16.21
C ALA A 97 6.99 11.98 17.26
N ASP A 98 6.75 13.25 16.96
CA ASP A 98 5.86 14.09 17.75
C ASP A 98 4.40 13.80 17.35
N VAL A 99 3.56 13.50 18.34
CA VAL A 99 2.13 13.20 18.15
C VAL A 99 1.38 14.45 17.68
N GLU A 100 1.87 15.65 18.00
CA GLU A 100 1.25 16.93 17.64
C GLU A 100 1.34 17.24 16.12
N GLU A 101 2.30 16.65 15.39
CA GLU A 101 2.44 16.85 13.94
C GLU A 101 1.48 16.00 13.09
N VAL A 102 0.79 15.03 13.71
CA VAL A 102 -0.11 14.08 13.01
C VAL A 102 -1.56 14.58 12.97
N ARG A 103 -1.82 15.82 13.43
CA ARG A 103 -3.17 16.37 13.60
C ARG A 103 -3.64 17.29 12.47
#